data_AF-X1M8N2-F1
#
_entry.id   AF-X1M8N2-F1
#
_cell.length_a   1.000
_cell.length_b   1.000
_cell.length_c   1.000
_cell.angle_alpha   90.00
_cell.angle_beta   90.00
_cell.angle_gamma   90.00
#
_symmetry.space_group_name_H-M   'P 1'
#
loop_
_entity.id
_entity.type
_entity.pdbx_description
1 polymer ?
#
loop_
_entity_poly.entity_id
_entity_poly.type
_entity_poly.pdbx_seq_one_letter_code
_entity_poly.pdbx_strand_id
1 'polypeptide(L)' 'RDALDTGIFLLTDRFFQAADELVQHRGIDIEITDVIRYLVGRGHHFHTCDVSGCFWLDIDTEEDLNLAKI' A
#
# COMPACT_ATOMS: atom_id res chain seq x y z
N ARG A 1 10.99 -2.03 15.53
CA ARG A 1 11.06 -0.68 14.93
C ARG A 1 9.76 -0.50 14.20
N ASP A 2 9.13 0.65 14.39
CA ASP A 2 7.88 0.98 13.71
C ASP A 2 8.22 1.51 12.31
N ALA A 3 7.29 1.32 11.37
CA ALA A 3 7.39 1.78 9.99
C ALA A 3 6.03 2.29 9.55
N LEU A 4 6.02 3.26 8.64
CA LEU A 4 4.83 3.78 7.99
C LEU A 4 4.83 3.35 6.53
N ASP A 5 3.64 3.10 6.00
CA ASP A 5 3.43 2.94 4.56
C ASP A 5 3.51 4.32 3.91
N THR A 6 4.29 4.45 2.85
CA THR A 6 4.48 5.72 2.13
C THR A 6 3.69 5.76 0.82
N GLY A 7 2.81 4.79 0.57
CA GLY A 7 2.02 4.69 -0.66
C GLY A 7 2.82 4.22 -1.90
N ILE A 8 4.08 3.81 -1.73
CA ILE A 8 4.96 3.37 -2.84
C ILE A 8 5.15 1.86 -2.77
N PHE A 9 4.76 1.16 -3.84
CA PHE A 9 4.84 -0.28 -3.93
C PHE A 9 5.54 -0.74 -5.21
N LEU A 10 6.40 -1.75 -5.08
CA LEU A 10 6.93 -2.52 -6.20
C LEU A 10 6.27 -3.91 -6.17
N LEU A 11 5.34 -4.15 -7.09
CA LEU A 11 4.48 -5.33 -7.10
C LEU A 11 4.71 -6.17 -8.37
N THR A 12 4.28 -7.43 -8.32
CA THR A 12 4.29 -8.36 -9.47
C THR A 12 2.86 -8.71 -9.87
N ASP A 13 2.69 -9.36 -11.02
CA ASP A 13 1.38 -9.83 -11.53
C ASP A 13 0.57 -10.65 -10.52
N ARG A 14 1.27 -11.33 -9.59
CA ARG A 14 0.63 -12.06 -8.50
C ARG A 14 -0.27 -11.18 -7.63
N PHE A 15 0.10 -9.92 -7.42
CA PHE A 15 -0.70 -8.99 -6.63
C PHE A 15 -2.06 -8.76 -7.29
N PHE A 16 -2.08 -8.51 -8.60
CA PHE A 16 -3.31 -8.30 -9.34
C PHE A 16 -4.19 -9.55 -9.38
N GLN A 17 -3.59 -10.74 -9.56
CA GLN A 17 -4.33 -12.00 -9.48
C GLN A 17 -4.99 -12.21 -8.11
N ALA A 18 -4.29 -11.85 -7.03
CA ALA A 18 -4.84 -11.93 -5.69
C ALA A 18 -5.93 -10.88 -5.43
N ALA A 19 -5.80 -9.68 -6.00
CA ALA A 19 -6.84 -8.66 -5.96
C ALA A 19 -8.11 -9.14 -6.68
N ASP A 20 -7.98 -9.69 -7.89
CA ASP A 20 -9.10 -10.26 -8.64
C ASP A 20 -9.80 -11.39 -7.86
N GLU A 21 -9.02 -12.30 -7.27
CA GLU A 21 -9.56 -13.34 -6.40
C GLU A 21 -10.29 -12.75 -5.20
N LEU A 22 -9.73 -11.73 -4.55
CA LEU A 22 -10.33 -11.12 -3.37
C LEU A 22 -11.63 -10.38 -3.71
N VAL A 23 -11.68 -9.69 -4.85
CA VAL A 23 -12.89 -9.01 -5.36
C VAL A 23 -14.03 -10.00 -5.60
N GLN A 24 -13.74 -11.21 -6.11
CA GLN A 24 -14.77 -12.24 -6.29
C GLN A 24 -15.42 -12.68 -4.97
N HIS A 25 -14.70 -12.57 -3.84
CA HIS A 25 -15.19 -13.00 -2.53
C HIS A 25 -15.80 -11.85 -1.70
N ARG A 26 -15.28 -10.63 -1.84
CA ARG A 26 -15.64 -9.48 -0.97
C ARG A 26 -16.32 -8.33 -1.70
N GLY A 27 -16.40 -8.39 -3.03
CA GLY A 27 -16.82 -7.25 -3.86
C GLY A 27 -15.67 -6.26 -4.08
N ILE A 28 -15.98 -5.13 -4.68
CA ILE A 28 -14.99 -4.12 -5.11
C ILE A 28 -14.48 -3.23 -3.98
N ASP A 29 -15.07 -3.32 -2.79
CA ASP A 29 -14.69 -2.52 -1.62
C ASP A 29 -13.52 -3.19 -0.89
N ILE A 30 -12.36 -3.17 -1.56
CA ILE A 30 -11.10 -3.71 -1.03
C ILE A 30 -10.00 -2.65 -1.12
N GLU A 31 -9.09 -2.68 -0.16
CA GLU A 31 -7.90 -1.84 -0.17
C GLU A 31 -6.64 -2.63 -0.54
N ILE A 32 -5.56 -1.94 -0.93
CA ILE A 32 -4.24 -2.56 -1.14
C ILE A 32 -3.81 -3.37 0.09
N THR A 33 -4.08 -2.84 1.29
CA THR A 33 -3.80 -3.51 2.57
C THR A 33 -4.48 -4.87 2.67
N ASP A 34 -5.71 -5.02 2.17
CA ASP A 34 -6.41 -6.30 2.19
C ASP A 34 -5.73 -7.34 1.31
N VAL A 35 -5.32 -6.93 0.10
CA VAL A 35 -4.61 -7.80 -0.85
C VAL A 35 -3.25 -8.22 -0.31
N ILE A 36 -2.49 -7.29 0.30
CA ILE A 36 -1.22 -7.59 0.95
C ILE A 36 -1.43 -8.58 2.11
N ARG A 37 -2.39 -8.32 3.00
CA ARG A 37 -2.69 -9.22 4.13
C ARG A 37 -3.13 -10.60 3.65
N TYR A 38 -3.91 -10.65 2.57
CA TYR A 38 -4.33 -11.90 1.95
C TYR A 38 -3.15 -12.72 1.43
N LEU A 39 -2.21 -12.09 0.73
CA LEU A 39 -1.00 -12.75 0.24
C LEU A 39 -0.08 -13.19 1.37
N VAL A 40 0.12 -12.34 2.39
CA VAL A 40 0.91 -12.68 3.58
C VAL A 40 0.29 -13.87 4.32
N GLY A 41 -1.03 -13.90 4.47
CA GLY A 41 -1.77 -15.03 5.05
C GLY A 41 -1.60 -16.35 4.28
N ARG A 42 -1.23 -16.28 3.00
CA ARG A 42 -0.90 -17.43 2.14
C ARG A 42 0.60 -17.75 2.07
N GLY A 43 1.42 -17.10 2.91
CA GLY A 43 2.85 -17.35 3.02
C GLY A 43 3.71 -16.58 2.02
N HIS A 44 3.16 -15.59 1.32
CA HIS A 44 3.99 -14.70 0.50
C HIS A 44 4.71 -13.66 1.36
N HIS A 45 5.96 -13.40 1.03
CA HIS A 45 6.79 -12.41 1.73
C HIS A 45 6.80 -11.08 1.00
N PHE A 46 6.70 -10.00 1.77
CA PHE A 46 6.92 -8.63 1.32
C PHE A 46 8.14 -8.07 2.05
N HIS A 47 8.99 -7.36 1.29
CA HIS A 47 10.10 -6.61 1.86
C HIS A 47 9.71 -5.13 1.97
N THR A 48 10.27 -4.46 2.96
CA THR A 48 10.20 -3.00 3.08
C THR A 48 11.51 -2.37 2.58
N CYS A 49 11.42 -1.14 2.09
CA CYS A 49 12.57 -0.32 1.73
C CYS A 49 12.68 0.84 2.71
N ASP A 50 13.85 1.03 3.31
CA ASP A 50 14.10 2.17 4.19
C ASP A 50 14.30 3.44 3.34
N VAL A 51 13.39 4.39 3.50
CA VAL A 51 13.43 5.69 2.81
C VAL A 51 13.75 6.84 3.77
N SER A 52 14.35 6.55 4.92
CA SER A 52 14.79 7.56 5.89
C SER A 52 15.67 8.63 5.21
N GLY A 53 15.34 9.91 5.44
CA GLY A 53 16.04 11.04 4.82
C GLY A 53 15.46 11.49 3.48
N CYS A 54 14.56 10.72 2.87
CA CYS A 54 13.72 11.19 1.76
C CYS A 54 12.46 11.87 2.31
N PHE A 55 12.21 13.11 1.90
CA PHE A 55 10.95 13.78 2.23
C PHE A 55 9.79 13.16 1.44
N TRP A 56 8.70 12.86 2.13
CA TRP A 56 7.44 12.40 1.55
C TRP A 56 6.28 12.90 2.41
N LEU A 57 5.11 13.03 1.78
CA LEU A 57 3.87 13.46 2.42
C LEU A 57 2.69 12.86 1.64
N ASP A 58 1.71 12.31 2.36
CA ASP A 58 0.42 11.97 1.79
C ASP A 58 -0.42 13.25 1.64
N ILE A 59 -0.93 13.51 0.44
CA ILE A 59 -1.74 14.70 0.14
C ILE A 59 -3.16 14.25 -0.17
N ASP A 60 -4.01 14.21 0.87
CA ASP A 60 -5.42 13.80 0.76
C ASP A 60 -6.37 14.99 0.81
N THR A 61 -5.93 16.10 1.41
CA THR A 61 -6.74 17.31 1.65
C THR A 61 -6.10 18.58 1.06
N GLU A 62 -6.89 19.65 0.97
CA GLU A 62 -6.36 20.96 0.55
C GLU A 62 -5.36 21.51 1.58
N GLU A 63 -5.59 21.22 2.86
CA GLU A 63 -4.68 21.53 3.95
C GLU A 63 -3.32 20.86 3.76
N ASP A 64 -3.27 19.57 3.40
CA ASP A 64 -2.02 18.85 3.14
C ASP A 64 -1.26 19.47 1.96
N LEU A 65 -1.99 19.85 0.90
CA LEU A 65 -1.40 20.50 -0.26
C LEU A 65 -0.80 21.87 0.10
N ASN A 66 -1.44 22.61 1.00
CA ASN A 66 -0.92 23.90 1.46
C ASN A 66 0.33 23.73 2.32
N LEU A 67 0.39 22.67 3.14
CA LEU A 67 1.59 22.31 3.89
C LEU A 67 2.76 21.90 2.97
N ALA A 68 2.49 21.17 1.89
CA ALA A 68 3.51 20.69 0.95
C ALA A 68 4.23 21.80 0.15
N LYS A 69 3.65 22.99 0.08
CA LYS A 69 4.19 24.14 -0.69
C LYS A 69 5.21 24.98 0.10
N ILE A 70 5.38 24.70 1.39
CA ILE A 70 6.28 25.42 2.31
C ILE A 70 7.68 24.81 2.21
#